data_AF-A0A223P3T5-F1
#
_entry.id   AF-A0A223P3T5-F1
#
_cell.length_a   1.000
_cell.length_b   1.000
_cell.length_c   1.000
_cell.angle_alpha   90.00
_cell.angle_beta   90.00
_cell.angle_gamma   90.00
#
_symmetry.space_group_name_H-M   'P 1'
#
loop_
_entity.id
_entity.type
_entity.pdbx_description
1 polymer ?
#
loop_
_entity_poly.entity_id
_entity_poly.type
_entity_poly.pdbx_seq_one_letter_code
_entity_poly.pdbx_strand_id
1 'polypeptide(L)'
;MKKGNDITKFFLLFAPWALAMLFEPSPVTSYFIAWLGSFFIFYVTLTGKIKPLPADRTFGEQLMRPIFIIQIVFAGYMCCTSIFYFLSLLGYEYLSKTNTLFALDQDAIQLAAQCQRYYCLGHAAFVSGILFFMNYPVEKKYYIEKEKIANLLLMTALISFPVSILFLRLPGLSQFYFQLSSLSFIAGTLALAFALPLQKITNTLICLALYLFNLYQALTSGFKEPIIISILVLGIFLYPNYKKIVTVVFVPLLISLFIFLPAYVSSFRGTAWTGEENVDDASQIALNAALNKDADDNSNWGFLVFRLSEIEMFTKYVKSTPEKVDFYGLQLLKQSAIAIVPRALWPSKPITESLIMERVYAAGVVNKNSNVSAKPAYIVDAYLSYGAMGIFIFLFAYGAVAQIIACKAEEMFGGYILGTALIFSGLFQIFWRGLSFEFLINSVFWSYVTMLIVFKILRSRNILKEI
;
A
#
# COMPACT_ATOMS: atom_id res chain seq x y z
N MET A 1 1.44 17.04 26.91
CA MET A 1 0.67 17.45 25.72
C MET A 1 0.93 18.93 25.45
N LYS A 2 1.47 19.30 24.28
CA LYS A 2 1.60 20.72 23.89
C LYS A 2 0.20 21.32 23.71
N LYS A 3 0.00 22.58 24.14
CA LYS A 3 -1.20 23.39 23.89
C LYS A 3 -1.64 23.25 22.42
N GLY A 4 -2.87 22.78 22.16
CA GLY A 4 -3.49 22.86 20.82
C GLY A 4 -4.13 21.59 20.26
N ASN A 5 -3.99 20.41 20.89
CA ASN A 5 -4.73 19.21 20.44
C ASN A 5 -6.14 19.23 21.04
N ASP A 6 -7.01 20.02 20.43
CA ASP A 6 -8.44 19.95 20.71
C ASP A 6 -9.00 18.63 20.16
N ILE A 7 -9.20 17.66 21.06
CA ILE A 7 -9.74 16.32 20.74
C ILE A 7 -11.06 16.46 19.99
N THR A 8 -11.83 17.52 20.22
CA THR A 8 -13.12 17.72 19.55
C THR A 8 -12.98 17.83 18.04
N LYS A 9 -11.85 18.31 17.52
CA LYS A 9 -11.60 18.39 16.08
C LYS A 9 -11.56 17.02 15.42
N PHE A 10 -11.18 15.95 16.14
CA PHE A 10 -11.19 14.60 15.58
C PHE A 10 -12.61 14.13 15.22
N PHE A 11 -13.66 14.62 15.89
CA PHE A 11 -15.03 14.29 15.52
C PHE A 11 -15.40 14.77 14.11
N LEU A 12 -14.76 15.84 13.60
CA LEU A 12 -14.97 16.30 12.23
C LEU A 12 -14.57 15.22 11.20
N LEU A 13 -13.62 14.34 11.51
CA LEU A 13 -13.23 13.25 10.63
C LEU A 13 -14.34 12.21 10.44
N PHE A 14 -15.20 12.03 11.45
CA PHE A 14 -16.29 11.05 11.45
C PHE A 14 -17.62 11.64 10.98
N ALA A 15 -17.71 12.98 10.83
CA ALA A 15 -18.93 13.64 10.40
C ALA A 15 -19.48 13.13 9.05
N PRO A 16 -18.65 12.88 8.00
CA PRO A 16 -19.17 12.35 6.74
C PRO A 16 -19.76 10.94 6.88
N TRP A 17 -19.14 10.08 7.68
CA TRP A 17 -19.67 8.74 7.95
C TRP A 17 -20.99 8.81 8.72
N ALA A 18 -21.07 9.63 9.77
CA ALA A 18 -22.30 9.82 10.53
C ALA A 18 -23.43 10.37 9.64
N LEU A 19 -23.12 11.34 8.79
CA LEU A 19 -24.08 11.86 7.81
C LEU A 19 -24.52 10.78 6.82
N ALA A 20 -23.60 9.98 6.28
CA ALA A 20 -23.95 8.89 5.37
C ALA A 20 -24.86 7.83 6.02
N MET A 21 -24.68 7.56 7.32
CA MET A 21 -25.56 6.66 8.10
C MET A 21 -26.99 7.22 8.22
N LEU A 22 -27.16 8.54 8.41
CA LEU A 22 -28.49 9.16 8.45
C LEU A 22 -29.27 9.01 7.13
N PHE A 23 -28.55 8.89 6.01
CA PHE A 23 -29.13 8.68 4.68
C PHE A 23 -29.15 7.20 4.26
N GLU A 24 -28.96 6.24 5.18
CA GLU A 24 -29.02 4.80 4.89
C GLU A 24 -30.26 4.35 4.10
N PRO A 25 -31.48 4.88 4.34
CA PRO A 25 -32.66 4.53 3.53
C PRO A 25 -32.56 4.91 2.05
N SER A 26 -31.61 5.78 1.67
CA SER A 26 -31.30 6.13 0.28
C SER A 26 -29.87 5.69 -0.05
N PRO A 27 -29.66 4.45 -0.54
CA PRO A 27 -28.32 3.90 -0.79
C PRO A 27 -27.44 4.76 -1.67
N VAL A 28 -28.01 5.37 -2.72
CA VAL A 28 -27.28 6.25 -3.64
C VAL A 28 -26.78 7.51 -2.93
N THR A 29 -27.66 8.20 -2.20
CA THR A 29 -27.28 9.39 -1.43
C THR A 29 -26.26 9.05 -0.35
N SER A 30 -26.50 7.97 0.40
CA SER A 30 -25.59 7.47 1.44
C SER A 30 -24.19 7.18 0.88
N TYR A 31 -24.13 6.47 -0.27
CA TYR A 31 -22.88 6.15 -0.96
C TYR A 31 -22.11 7.43 -1.33
N PHE A 32 -22.75 8.39 -1.99
CA PHE A 32 -22.08 9.61 -2.43
C PHE A 32 -21.62 10.49 -1.26
N ILE A 33 -22.37 10.55 -0.16
CA ILE A 33 -21.94 11.25 1.06
C ILE A 33 -20.67 10.59 1.63
N ALA A 34 -20.66 9.26 1.73
CA ALA A 34 -19.49 8.53 2.23
C ALA A 34 -18.27 8.65 1.30
N TRP A 35 -18.49 8.58 -0.02
CA TRP A 35 -17.46 8.73 -1.05
C TRP A 35 -16.85 10.13 -1.06
N LEU A 36 -17.68 11.19 -1.11
CA LEU A 36 -17.22 12.58 -0.96
C LEU A 36 -16.60 12.82 0.42
N GLY A 37 -17.06 12.09 1.44
CA GLY A 37 -16.52 12.11 2.79
C GLY A 37 -15.02 11.80 2.86
N SER A 38 -14.53 10.85 2.08
CA SER A 38 -13.09 10.57 2.00
C SER A 38 -12.28 11.73 1.42
N PHE A 39 -12.80 12.45 0.42
CA PHE A 39 -12.18 13.67 -0.09
C PHE A 39 -12.20 14.80 0.94
N PHE A 40 -13.29 14.93 1.71
CA PHE A 40 -13.37 15.86 2.82
C PHE A 40 -12.31 15.54 3.90
N ILE A 41 -12.15 14.26 4.26
CA ILE A 41 -11.12 13.81 5.22
C ILE A 41 -9.72 14.18 4.69
N PHE A 42 -9.42 13.93 3.41
CA PHE A 42 -8.17 14.41 2.80
C PHE A 42 -8.00 15.92 2.96
N TYR A 43 -9.00 16.70 2.59
CA TYR A 43 -8.95 18.15 2.66
C TYR A 43 -8.67 18.66 4.06
N VAL A 44 -9.42 18.24 5.08
CA VAL A 44 -9.27 18.77 6.45
C VAL A 44 -7.96 18.34 7.12
N THR A 45 -7.43 17.17 6.76
CA THR A 45 -6.20 16.62 7.32
C THR A 45 -4.96 17.18 6.64
N LEU A 46 -4.93 17.24 5.31
CA LEU A 46 -3.81 17.77 4.53
C LEU A 46 -3.73 19.31 4.54
N THR A 47 -4.80 20.02 4.92
CA THR A 47 -4.72 21.46 5.22
C THR A 47 -4.29 21.77 6.66
N GLY A 48 -4.08 20.75 7.50
CA GLY A 48 -3.67 20.92 8.89
C GLY A 48 -4.74 21.49 9.82
N LYS A 49 -6.02 21.52 9.41
CA LYS A 49 -7.13 22.07 10.21
C LYS A 49 -7.41 21.26 11.48
N ILE A 50 -7.25 19.93 11.39
CA ILE A 50 -7.45 19.01 12.53
C ILE A 50 -6.23 19.07 13.46
N LYS A 51 -5.05 18.86 12.90
CA LYS A 51 -3.76 18.96 13.58
C LYS A 51 -2.74 19.57 12.60
N PRO A 52 -1.94 20.57 13.03
CA PRO A 52 -0.94 21.17 12.15
C PRO A 52 -0.01 20.12 11.54
N LEU A 53 0.22 20.23 10.23
CA LEU A 53 1.20 19.40 9.55
C LEU A 53 2.62 19.75 10.04
N PRO A 54 3.58 18.81 9.91
CA PRO A 54 4.95 19.07 10.31
C PRO A 54 5.54 20.26 9.53
N ALA A 55 6.10 21.23 10.25
CA ALA A 55 6.67 22.44 9.68
C ALA A 55 8.20 22.35 9.43
N ASP A 56 8.82 21.20 9.68
CA ASP A 56 10.26 21.00 9.53
C ASP A 56 10.72 20.89 8.08
N ARG A 57 9.79 20.69 7.13
CA ARG A 57 10.03 20.55 5.70
C ARG A 57 8.88 21.13 4.89
N THR A 58 9.15 21.49 3.64
CA THR A 58 8.07 21.86 2.71
C THR A 58 7.19 20.65 2.41
N PHE A 59 5.94 20.88 2.00
CA PHE A 59 4.97 19.82 1.71
C PHE A 59 5.53 18.74 0.76
N GLY A 60 6.16 19.14 -0.34
CA GLY A 60 6.74 18.22 -1.34
C GLY A 60 7.91 17.39 -0.82
N GLU A 61 8.64 17.88 0.18
CA GLU A 61 9.83 17.22 0.74
C GLU A 61 9.51 16.24 1.86
N GLN A 62 8.24 16.09 2.25
CA GLN A 62 7.82 15.18 3.31
C GLN A 62 6.73 14.18 2.87
N LEU A 63 6.49 14.05 1.56
CA LEU A 63 5.44 13.19 0.97
C LEU A 63 5.55 11.71 1.37
N MET A 64 6.71 11.22 1.79
CA MET A 64 6.88 9.82 2.22
C MET A 64 6.38 9.56 3.66
N ARG A 65 5.99 10.60 4.42
CA ARG A 65 5.42 10.42 5.76
C ARG A 65 4.04 9.76 5.69
N PRO A 66 3.64 8.97 6.71
CA PRO A 66 2.37 8.25 6.71
C PRO A 66 1.13 9.09 6.38
N ILE A 67 1.06 10.32 6.90
CA ILE A 67 -0.05 11.25 6.64
C ILE A 67 -0.23 11.59 5.15
N PHE A 68 0.81 11.48 4.34
CA PHE A 68 0.74 11.73 2.91
C PHE A 68 0.61 10.41 2.15
N ILE A 69 1.72 9.68 1.96
CA ILE A 69 1.74 8.53 1.06
C ILE A 69 0.77 7.42 1.48
N ILE A 70 0.73 7.06 2.77
CA ILE A 70 -0.11 5.94 3.21
C ILE A 70 -1.58 6.33 3.16
N GLN A 71 -1.92 7.55 3.59
CA GLN A 71 -3.30 8.05 3.47
C GLN A 71 -3.75 8.12 2.00
N ILE A 72 -2.90 8.63 1.11
CA ILE A 72 -3.19 8.73 -0.33
C ILE A 72 -3.39 7.34 -0.93
N VAL A 73 -2.51 6.38 -0.64
CA VAL A 73 -2.64 5.02 -1.18
C VAL A 73 -3.87 4.32 -0.59
N PHE A 74 -4.05 4.36 0.73
CA PHE A 74 -5.20 3.72 1.39
C PHE A 74 -6.53 4.25 0.87
N ALA A 75 -6.79 5.56 1.01
CA ALA A 75 -8.08 6.11 0.63
C ALA A 75 -8.22 6.29 -0.89
N GLY A 76 -7.12 6.59 -1.59
CA GLY A 76 -7.12 6.63 -3.05
C GLY A 76 -7.50 5.29 -3.66
N TYR A 77 -6.94 4.18 -3.15
CA TYR A 77 -7.22 2.85 -3.67
C TYR A 77 -8.54 2.25 -3.15
N MET A 78 -8.87 2.41 -1.87
CA MET A 78 -10.05 1.76 -1.28
C MET A 78 -11.31 2.61 -1.41
N CYS A 79 -11.22 3.92 -1.15
CA CYS A 79 -12.38 4.79 -1.05
C CYS A 79 -12.75 5.43 -2.38
N CYS A 80 -11.75 5.88 -3.16
CA CYS A 80 -12.01 6.68 -4.36
C CYS A 80 -12.36 5.84 -5.59
N THR A 81 -11.71 4.68 -5.78
CA THR A 81 -11.90 3.82 -6.97
C THR A 81 -13.24 3.09 -6.98
N SER A 82 -13.91 2.96 -5.82
CA SER A 82 -15.19 2.25 -5.71
C SER A 82 -16.30 2.86 -6.57
N ILE A 83 -16.12 4.11 -7.03
CA ILE A 83 -17.07 4.81 -7.90
C ILE A 83 -17.32 4.06 -9.21
N PHE A 84 -16.30 3.40 -9.77
CA PHE A 84 -16.46 2.65 -11.02
C PHE A 84 -17.40 1.47 -10.82
N TYR A 85 -17.22 0.72 -9.72
CA TYR A 85 -18.12 -0.36 -9.37
C TYR A 85 -19.54 0.14 -9.09
N PHE A 86 -19.68 1.23 -8.33
CA PHE A 86 -20.99 1.78 -8.02
C PHE A 86 -21.74 2.30 -9.26
N LEU A 87 -21.03 2.98 -10.17
CA LEU A 87 -21.60 3.42 -11.45
C LEU A 87 -22.02 2.22 -12.32
N SER A 88 -21.23 1.14 -12.32
CA SER A 88 -21.59 -0.11 -13.00
C SER A 88 -22.89 -0.70 -12.46
N LEU A 89 -23.07 -0.73 -11.13
CA LEU A 89 -24.34 -1.15 -10.50
C LEU A 89 -25.53 -0.26 -10.86
N LEU A 90 -25.30 1.03 -11.15
CA LEU A 90 -26.32 1.96 -11.63
C LEU A 90 -26.59 1.86 -13.14
N GLY A 91 -25.92 0.93 -13.85
CA GLY A 91 -26.08 0.70 -15.28
C GLY A 91 -25.30 1.67 -16.16
N TYR A 92 -24.23 2.28 -15.63
CA TYR A 92 -23.32 3.13 -16.40
C TYR A 92 -22.09 2.33 -16.86
N GLU A 93 -21.70 2.56 -18.11
CA GLU A 93 -20.43 2.11 -18.68
C GLU A 93 -19.77 3.30 -19.37
N TYR A 94 -18.50 3.59 -19.06
CA TYR A 94 -17.79 4.77 -19.58
C TYR A 94 -18.61 6.08 -19.46
N LEU A 95 -19.29 6.27 -18.33
CA LEU A 95 -20.16 7.42 -18.04
C LEU A 95 -21.41 7.55 -18.93
N SER A 96 -21.69 6.55 -19.77
CA SER A 96 -22.89 6.45 -20.59
C SER A 96 -23.83 5.41 -19.99
N LYS A 97 -25.13 5.72 -19.91
CA LYS A 97 -26.12 4.77 -19.38
C LYS A 97 -26.44 3.73 -20.45
N THR A 98 -25.98 2.51 -20.26
CA THR A 98 -26.09 1.42 -21.25
C THR A 98 -27.26 0.48 -20.94
N ASN A 99 -27.60 0.28 -19.67
CA ASN A 99 -28.68 -0.60 -19.22
C ASN A 99 -29.94 0.17 -18.84
N THR A 100 -30.73 0.62 -19.81
CA THR A 100 -32.04 1.26 -19.57
C THR A 100 -33.20 0.25 -19.45
N LEU A 101 -33.02 -0.99 -19.90
CA LEU A 101 -34.07 -2.02 -19.98
C LEU A 101 -34.04 -3.04 -18.84
N PHE A 102 -32.95 -3.15 -18.08
CA PHE A 102 -32.81 -4.11 -16.98
C PHE A 102 -33.08 -3.46 -15.62
N ALA A 103 -33.79 -4.19 -14.74
CA ALA A 103 -33.97 -3.77 -13.36
C ALA A 103 -32.62 -3.73 -12.63
N LEU A 104 -32.32 -2.62 -11.95
CA LEU A 104 -31.12 -2.47 -11.15
C LEU A 104 -31.20 -3.38 -9.91
N ASP A 105 -30.12 -4.11 -9.62
CA ASP A 105 -29.99 -4.93 -8.41
C ASP A 105 -29.88 -4.02 -7.17
N GLN A 106 -31.03 -3.81 -6.51
CA GLN A 106 -31.13 -2.93 -5.35
C GLN A 106 -30.31 -3.45 -4.16
N ASP A 107 -30.23 -4.77 -3.99
CA ASP A 107 -29.48 -5.38 -2.88
C ASP A 107 -27.99 -5.12 -3.07
N ALA A 108 -27.48 -5.27 -4.29
CA ALA A 108 -26.08 -4.96 -4.61
C ALA A 108 -25.76 -3.47 -4.39
N ILE A 109 -26.67 -2.56 -4.78
CA ILE A 109 -26.51 -1.12 -4.54
C ILE A 109 -26.48 -0.82 -3.03
N GLN A 110 -27.37 -1.43 -2.24
CA GLN A 110 -27.43 -1.26 -0.79
C GLN A 110 -26.15 -1.76 -0.12
N LEU A 111 -25.67 -2.95 -0.50
CA LEU A 111 -24.40 -3.50 0.01
C LEU A 111 -23.21 -2.64 -0.36
N ALA A 112 -23.13 -2.15 -1.60
CA ALA A 112 -22.06 -1.26 -2.04
C ALA A 112 -22.07 0.07 -1.25
N ALA A 113 -23.26 0.64 -1.01
CA ALA A 113 -23.42 1.82 -0.16
C ALA A 113 -22.94 1.56 1.28
N GLN A 114 -23.32 0.42 1.86
CA GLN A 114 -22.87 0.01 3.19
C GLN A 114 -21.35 -0.15 3.28
N CYS A 115 -20.73 -0.85 2.32
CA CYS A 115 -19.28 -0.99 2.24
C CYS A 115 -18.57 0.35 2.07
N GLN A 116 -19.14 1.30 1.31
CA GLN A 116 -18.57 2.64 1.17
C GLN A 116 -18.65 3.43 2.49
N ARG A 117 -19.74 3.30 3.26
CA ARG A 117 -19.81 3.86 4.63
C ARG A 117 -18.69 3.29 5.50
N TYR A 118 -18.45 1.98 5.41
CA TYR A 118 -17.35 1.34 6.13
C TYR A 118 -15.96 1.82 5.67
N TYR A 119 -15.74 2.04 4.38
CA TYR A 119 -14.50 2.67 3.89
C TYR A 119 -14.31 4.08 4.44
N CYS A 120 -15.38 4.89 4.50
CA CYS A 120 -15.34 6.23 5.08
C CYS A 120 -15.00 6.19 6.59
N LEU A 121 -15.63 5.29 7.35
CA LEU A 121 -15.29 5.03 8.76
C LEU A 121 -13.84 4.60 8.94
N GLY A 122 -13.38 3.65 8.11
CA GLY A 122 -12.02 3.15 8.11
C GLY A 122 -11.01 4.25 7.81
N HIS A 123 -11.28 5.12 6.85
CA HIS A 123 -10.43 6.28 6.52
C HIS A 123 -10.34 7.26 7.69
N ALA A 124 -11.48 7.60 8.31
CA ALA A 124 -11.52 8.49 9.47
C ALA A 124 -10.74 7.91 10.66
N ALA A 125 -10.94 6.63 10.97
CA ALA A 125 -10.23 5.93 12.05
C ALA A 125 -8.72 5.84 11.78
N PHE A 126 -8.36 5.45 10.55
CA PHE A 126 -6.97 5.35 10.11
C PHE A 126 -6.21 6.67 10.28
N VAL A 127 -6.76 7.76 9.74
CA VAL A 127 -6.10 9.07 9.84
C VAL A 127 -6.13 9.61 11.26
N SER A 128 -7.17 9.30 12.04
CA SER A 128 -7.18 9.60 13.49
C SER A 128 -5.98 8.95 14.19
N GLY A 129 -5.70 7.68 13.90
CA GLY A 129 -4.53 6.97 14.42
C GLY A 129 -3.20 7.66 14.05
N ILE A 130 -3.04 8.02 12.78
CA ILE A 130 -1.87 8.79 12.32
C ILE A 130 -1.76 10.11 13.08
N LEU A 131 -2.79 10.95 13.02
CA LEU A 131 -2.75 12.29 13.60
C LEU A 131 -2.56 12.27 15.10
N PHE A 132 -3.13 11.29 15.82
CA PHE A 132 -2.96 11.18 17.27
C PHE A 132 -1.48 10.99 17.64
N PHE A 133 -0.78 10.07 16.97
CA PHE A 133 0.63 9.76 17.23
C PHE A 133 1.63 10.58 16.41
N MET A 134 1.17 11.49 15.54
CA MET A 134 2.01 12.39 14.79
C MET A 134 2.70 13.42 15.72
N ASN A 135 3.96 13.19 16.05
CA ASN A 135 4.74 14.08 16.93
C ASN A 135 5.99 14.60 16.21
N TYR A 136 5.83 15.73 15.53
CA TYR A 136 6.91 16.41 14.80
C TYR A 136 7.17 17.82 15.35
N PRO A 137 8.40 18.38 15.18
CA PRO A 137 9.58 17.69 14.64
C PRO A 137 10.06 16.58 15.57
N VAL A 138 10.54 15.48 14.99
CA VAL A 138 11.10 14.37 15.77
C VAL A 138 12.47 14.78 16.31
N GLU A 139 12.69 14.60 17.60
CA GLU A 139 14.00 14.80 18.22
C GLU A 139 14.99 13.78 17.66
N LYS A 140 16.04 14.27 17.00
CA LYS A 140 17.07 13.42 16.42
C LYS A 140 18.02 12.99 17.53
N LYS A 141 18.32 11.69 17.61
CA LYS A 141 19.36 11.17 18.52
C LYS A 141 20.68 10.89 17.83
N TYR A 142 20.61 10.68 16.51
CA TYR A 142 21.74 10.34 15.69
C TYR A 142 21.77 11.23 14.45
N TYR A 143 22.94 11.39 13.84
CA TYR A 143 23.10 12.09 12.58
C TYR A 143 24.08 11.38 11.65
N ILE A 144 23.97 11.71 10.37
CA ILE A 144 24.93 11.35 9.32
C ILE A 144 25.37 12.63 8.62
N GLU A 145 26.65 12.71 8.29
CA GLU A 145 27.21 13.78 7.47
C GLU A 145 26.51 13.81 6.10
N LYS A 146 26.00 14.98 5.70
CA LYS A 146 25.17 15.13 4.48
C LYS A 146 25.86 14.59 3.22
N GLU A 147 27.16 14.79 3.11
CA GLU A 147 27.99 14.35 1.97
C GLU A 147 28.04 12.83 1.81
N LYS A 148 27.85 12.08 2.90
CA LYS A 148 27.89 10.62 2.90
C LYS A 148 26.54 9.97 2.59
N ILE A 149 25.44 10.73 2.58
CA ILE A 149 24.08 10.18 2.40
C ILE A 149 23.95 9.49 1.05
N ALA A 150 24.33 10.14 -0.05
CA ALA A 150 24.20 9.56 -1.39
C ALA A 150 25.01 8.26 -1.54
N ASN A 151 26.24 8.25 -1.02
CA ASN A 151 27.08 7.06 -1.00
C ASN A 151 26.49 5.95 -0.12
N LEU A 152 25.90 6.29 1.02
CA LEU A 152 25.24 5.33 1.90
C LEU A 152 24.03 4.68 1.23
N LEU A 153 23.21 5.45 0.50
CA LEU A 153 22.07 4.93 -0.26
C LEU A 153 22.54 3.94 -1.33
N LEU A 154 23.57 4.31 -2.11
CA LEU A 154 24.16 3.42 -3.11
C LEU A 154 24.72 2.15 -2.49
N MET A 155 25.50 2.26 -1.41
CA MET A 155 26.05 1.10 -0.70
C MET A 155 24.94 0.22 -0.11
N THR A 156 23.88 0.82 0.40
CA THR A 156 22.71 0.07 0.90
C THR A 156 22.09 -0.74 -0.24
N ALA A 157 21.86 -0.14 -1.42
CA ALA A 157 21.33 -0.85 -2.58
C ALA A 157 22.23 -2.03 -3.00
N LEU A 158 23.54 -1.78 -3.14
CA LEU A 158 24.53 -2.77 -3.59
C LEU A 158 24.76 -3.92 -2.61
N ILE A 159 24.67 -3.68 -1.31
CA ILE A 159 24.87 -4.72 -0.29
C ILE A 159 23.59 -5.50 -0.01
N SER A 160 22.46 -4.80 0.15
CA SER A 160 21.22 -5.44 0.60
C SER A 160 20.66 -6.44 -0.42
N PHE A 161 20.81 -6.20 -1.72
CA PHE A 161 20.30 -7.12 -2.74
C PHE A 161 21.04 -8.47 -2.74
N PRO A 162 22.39 -8.55 -2.86
CA PRO A 162 23.11 -9.82 -2.73
C PRO A 162 22.86 -10.55 -1.41
N VAL A 163 22.81 -9.81 -0.30
CA VAL A 163 22.52 -10.39 1.03
C VAL A 163 21.10 -10.96 1.06
N SER A 164 20.14 -10.31 0.41
CA SER A 164 18.78 -10.85 0.32
C SER A 164 18.78 -12.21 -0.39
N ILE A 165 19.48 -12.34 -1.52
CA ILE A 165 19.60 -13.60 -2.27
C ILE A 165 20.26 -14.69 -1.42
N LEU A 166 21.30 -14.34 -0.65
CA LEU A 166 21.94 -15.27 0.27
C LEU A 166 20.94 -15.81 1.31
N PHE A 167 20.10 -14.94 1.87
CA PHE A 167 19.08 -15.31 2.85
C PHE A 167 17.97 -16.19 2.28
N LEU A 168 17.71 -16.12 0.98
CA LEU A 168 16.79 -17.05 0.32
C LEU A 168 17.30 -18.50 0.35
N ARG A 169 18.62 -18.70 0.36
CA ARG A 169 19.26 -20.03 0.41
C ARG A 169 19.36 -20.62 1.82
N LEU A 170 19.17 -19.80 2.85
CA LEU A 170 19.32 -20.21 4.25
C LEU A 170 17.94 -20.47 4.88
N PRO A 171 17.66 -21.71 5.35
CA PRO A 171 16.39 -22.03 6.00
C PRO A 171 16.09 -21.10 7.17
N GLY A 172 14.88 -20.50 7.18
CA GLY A 172 14.44 -19.60 8.24
C GLY A 172 14.78 -18.12 8.06
N LEU A 173 15.66 -17.76 7.11
CA LEU A 173 16.01 -16.35 6.83
C LEU A 173 15.22 -15.75 5.65
N SER A 174 14.30 -16.51 5.05
CA SER A 174 13.48 -16.05 3.93
C SER A 174 12.60 -14.83 4.25
N GLN A 175 12.31 -14.55 5.52
CA GLN A 175 11.63 -13.30 5.89
C GLN A 175 12.50 -12.10 5.48
N PHE A 176 13.77 -12.11 5.89
CA PHE A 176 14.74 -11.04 5.62
C PHE A 176 15.02 -10.83 4.14
N TYR A 177 14.83 -11.85 3.29
CA TYR A 177 14.90 -11.69 1.83
C TYR A 177 13.95 -10.58 1.35
N PHE A 178 12.67 -10.65 1.74
CA PHE A 178 11.68 -9.66 1.30
C PHE A 178 12.00 -8.26 1.81
N GLN A 179 12.43 -8.15 3.08
CA GLN A 179 12.81 -6.86 3.67
C GLN A 179 14.03 -6.24 2.99
N LEU A 180 15.11 -7.01 2.80
CA LEU A 180 16.33 -6.49 2.20
C LEU A 180 16.20 -6.24 0.70
N SER A 181 15.40 -7.04 -0.01
CA SER A 181 15.07 -6.80 -1.42
C SER A 181 14.32 -5.47 -1.58
N SER A 182 13.28 -5.23 -0.77
CA SER A 182 12.52 -3.98 -0.78
C SER A 182 13.36 -2.76 -0.35
N LEU A 183 14.23 -2.95 0.65
CA LEU A 183 15.19 -1.92 1.07
C LEU A 183 16.18 -1.58 -0.05
N SER A 184 16.73 -2.59 -0.74
CA SER A 184 17.62 -2.37 -1.89
C SER A 184 16.95 -1.58 -2.99
N PHE A 185 15.70 -1.95 -3.28
CA PHE A 185 14.89 -1.30 -4.31
C PHE A 185 14.73 0.19 -4.03
N ILE A 186 14.24 0.54 -2.84
CA ILE A 186 14.07 1.95 -2.44
C ILE A 186 15.41 2.67 -2.35
N ALA A 187 16.44 2.03 -1.81
CA ALA A 187 17.78 2.61 -1.72
C ALA A 187 18.34 2.96 -3.11
N GLY A 188 18.18 2.07 -4.10
CA GLY A 188 18.63 2.29 -5.47
C GLY A 188 17.88 3.44 -6.15
N THR A 189 16.57 3.49 -5.98
CA THR A 189 15.74 4.58 -6.52
C THR A 189 16.09 5.92 -5.89
N LEU A 190 16.28 5.97 -4.57
CA LEU A 190 16.73 7.18 -3.88
C LEU A 190 18.15 7.57 -4.31
N ALA A 191 19.08 6.62 -4.41
CA ALA A 191 20.43 6.88 -4.84
C ALA A 191 20.47 7.54 -6.22
N LEU A 192 19.65 7.07 -7.17
CA LEU A 192 19.49 7.71 -8.48
C LEU A 192 18.90 9.13 -8.36
N ALA A 193 17.84 9.29 -7.57
CA ALA A 193 17.19 10.59 -7.37
C ALA A 193 18.15 11.65 -6.77
N PHE A 194 19.09 11.24 -5.92
CA PHE A 194 20.14 12.13 -5.39
C PHE A 194 21.36 12.28 -6.32
N ALA A 195 21.70 11.25 -7.11
CA ALA A 195 22.83 11.31 -8.03
C ALA A 195 22.58 12.27 -9.22
N LEU A 196 21.34 12.31 -9.73
CA LEU A 196 20.96 13.16 -10.86
C LEU A 196 21.23 14.65 -10.61
N PRO A 197 20.76 15.28 -9.51
CA PRO A 197 21.10 16.67 -9.18
C PRO A 197 22.60 16.91 -8.93
N LEU A 198 23.33 15.91 -8.44
CA LEU A 198 24.77 16.05 -8.14
C LEU A 198 25.66 16.04 -9.39
N GLN A 199 25.12 15.72 -10.57
CA GLN A 199 25.80 15.73 -11.87
C GLN A 199 27.10 14.91 -11.94
N LYS A 200 27.28 13.93 -11.05
CA LYS A 200 28.42 13.00 -11.08
C LYS A 200 28.12 11.84 -12.02
N ILE A 201 28.56 11.96 -13.28
CA ILE A 201 28.24 11.03 -14.38
C ILE A 201 28.40 9.56 -13.97
N THR A 202 29.55 9.17 -13.41
CA THR A 202 29.81 7.78 -13.01
C THR A 202 28.79 7.27 -12.00
N ASN A 203 28.49 8.05 -10.96
CA ASN A 203 27.53 7.66 -9.93
C ASN A 203 26.12 7.57 -10.52
N THR A 204 25.75 8.52 -11.39
CA THR A 204 24.46 8.52 -12.07
C THR A 204 24.31 7.28 -12.96
N LEU A 205 25.35 6.90 -13.72
CA LEU A 205 25.33 5.70 -14.55
C LEU A 205 25.17 4.42 -13.73
N ILE A 206 25.89 4.28 -12.62
CA ILE A 206 25.75 3.14 -11.72
C ILE A 206 24.34 3.08 -11.13
N CYS A 207 23.83 4.20 -10.61
CA CYS A 207 22.49 4.25 -10.02
C CYS A 207 21.40 3.99 -11.08
N LEU A 208 21.59 4.47 -12.31
CA LEU A 208 20.68 4.24 -13.42
C LEU A 208 20.67 2.75 -13.80
N ALA A 209 21.84 2.11 -13.90
CA ALA A 209 21.93 0.68 -14.17
C ALA A 209 21.23 -0.15 -13.09
N LEU A 210 21.43 0.16 -11.80
CA LEU A 210 20.74 -0.50 -10.70
C LEU A 210 19.22 -0.29 -10.74
N TYR A 211 18.78 0.94 -11.03
CA TYR A 211 17.36 1.26 -11.16
C TYR A 211 16.70 0.50 -12.31
N LEU A 212 17.34 0.45 -13.48
CA LEU A 212 16.84 -0.29 -14.64
C LEU A 212 16.81 -1.80 -14.38
N PHE A 213 17.83 -2.34 -13.71
CA PHE A 213 17.87 -3.74 -13.31
C PHE A 213 16.74 -4.10 -12.33
N ASN A 214 16.48 -3.23 -11.35
CA ASN A 214 15.39 -3.38 -10.40
C ASN A 214 14.02 -3.29 -11.09
N LEU A 215 13.85 -2.38 -12.06
CA LEU A 215 12.63 -2.30 -12.87
C LEU A 215 12.43 -3.55 -13.73
N TYR A 216 13.49 -4.07 -14.34
CA TYR A 216 13.43 -5.29 -15.13
C TYR A 216 13.02 -6.49 -14.26
N GLN A 217 13.63 -6.67 -13.09
CA GLN A 217 13.20 -7.71 -12.14
C GLN A 217 11.74 -7.54 -11.71
N ALA A 218 11.29 -6.30 -11.49
CA ALA A 218 9.89 -6.05 -11.15
C ALA A 218 8.95 -6.43 -12.30
N LEU A 219 9.30 -6.12 -13.55
CA LEU A 219 8.56 -6.53 -14.75
C LEU A 219 8.47 -8.06 -14.87
N THR A 220 9.60 -8.76 -14.77
CA THR A 220 9.64 -10.23 -14.91
C THR A 220 9.09 -10.98 -13.71
N SER A 221 8.89 -10.31 -12.57
CA SER A 221 8.21 -10.90 -11.41
C SER A 221 6.70 -11.09 -11.61
N GLY A 222 6.12 -10.42 -12.62
CA GLY A 222 4.67 -10.37 -12.80
C GLY A 222 3.93 -9.61 -11.69
N PHE A 223 4.61 -8.83 -10.85
CA PHE A 223 3.99 -7.93 -9.87
C PHE A 223 3.99 -6.49 -10.38
N LYS A 224 2.84 -5.82 -10.25
CA LYS A 224 2.63 -4.47 -10.76
C LYS A 224 3.09 -3.38 -9.81
N GLU A 225 2.97 -3.66 -8.52
CA GLU A 225 3.14 -2.70 -7.45
C GLU A 225 4.57 -2.17 -7.36
N PRO A 226 5.64 -3.00 -7.44
CA PRO A 226 7.01 -2.49 -7.35
C PRO A 226 7.35 -1.49 -8.46
N ILE A 227 6.84 -1.68 -9.67
CA ILE A 227 7.08 -0.79 -10.82
C ILE A 227 6.47 0.60 -10.56
N ILE A 228 5.20 0.63 -10.15
CA ILE A 228 4.48 1.86 -9.84
C ILE A 228 5.18 2.59 -8.69
N ILE A 229 5.56 1.86 -7.63
CA ILE A 229 6.28 2.41 -6.48
C ILE A 229 7.62 3.02 -6.90
N SER A 230 8.39 2.34 -7.76
CA SER A 230 9.68 2.86 -8.24
C SER A 230 9.56 4.23 -8.88
N ILE A 231 8.62 4.34 -9.82
CA ILE A 231 8.43 5.54 -10.63
C ILE A 231 7.83 6.65 -9.77
N LEU A 232 6.92 6.32 -8.87
CA LEU A 232 6.35 7.25 -7.90
C LEU A 232 7.44 7.83 -6.98
N VAL A 233 8.28 6.98 -6.37
CA VAL A 233 9.35 7.43 -5.46
C VAL A 233 10.37 8.27 -6.21
N LEU A 234 10.81 7.85 -7.40
CA LEU A 234 11.72 8.64 -8.22
C LEU A 234 11.14 10.02 -8.54
N GLY A 235 9.86 10.07 -8.96
CA GLY A 235 9.15 11.31 -9.25
C GLY A 235 9.07 12.24 -8.03
N ILE A 236 8.72 11.70 -6.85
CA ILE A 236 8.63 12.46 -5.59
C ILE A 236 9.96 13.12 -5.25
N PHE A 237 11.09 12.40 -5.34
CA PHE A 237 12.40 12.93 -4.96
C PHE A 237 13.03 13.83 -6.02
N LEU A 238 12.66 13.67 -7.29
CA LEU A 238 13.07 14.59 -8.34
C LEU A 238 12.21 15.86 -8.40
N TYR A 239 10.99 15.84 -7.86
CA TYR A 239 10.04 16.96 -7.95
C TYR A 239 10.61 18.29 -7.42
N PRO A 240 11.29 18.36 -6.26
CA PRO A 240 11.83 19.61 -5.75
C PRO A 240 12.81 20.30 -6.73
N ASN A 241 13.60 19.50 -7.45
CA ASN A 241 14.64 20.00 -8.37
C ASN A 241 14.13 20.14 -9.82
N TYR A 242 13.15 19.33 -10.24
CA TYR A 242 12.73 19.20 -11.65
C TYR A 242 11.20 19.25 -11.84
N LYS A 243 10.52 20.17 -11.14
CA LYS A 243 9.04 20.30 -11.12
C LYS A 243 8.37 20.12 -12.49
N LYS A 244 8.83 20.85 -13.52
CA LYS A 244 8.24 20.80 -14.87
C LYS A 244 8.36 19.41 -15.50
N ILE A 245 9.54 18.80 -15.44
CA ILE A 245 9.80 17.49 -16.03
C ILE A 245 8.99 16.43 -15.30
N VAL A 246 8.96 16.46 -13.96
CA VAL A 246 8.17 15.50 -13.18
C VAL A 246 6.67 15.63 -13.52
N THR A 247 6.12 16.84 -13.56
CA THR A 247 4.70 17.01 -13.89
C THR A 247 4.37 16.59 -15.34
N VAL A 248 5.23 16.93 -16.32
CA VAL A 248 4.94 16.66 -17.74
C VAL A 248 5.25 15.21 -18.14
N VAL A 249 6.23 14.55 -17.50
CA VAL A 249 6.66 13.20 -17.88
C VAL A 249 6.13 12.15 -16.91
N PHE A 250 6.35 12.32 -15.59
CA PHE A 250 6.03 11.27 -14.62
C PHE A 250 4.51 11.11 -14.42
N VAL A 251 3.73 12.19 -14.46
CA VAL A 251 2.27 12.08 -14.29
C VAL A 251 1.63 11.32 -15.47
N PRO A 252 1.87 11.67 -16.75
CA PRO A 252 1.38 10.86 -17.86
C PRO A 252 1.95 9.44 -17.87
N LEU A 253 3.22 9.25 -17.50
CA LEU A 253 3.82 7.91 -17.40
C LEU A 253 3.11 7.05 -16.36
N LEU A 254 2.83 7.58 -15.16
CA LEU A 254 2.07 6.86 -14.14
C LEU A 254 0.67 6.49 -14.63
N ILE A 255 -0.05 7.42 -15.26
CA ILE A 255 -1.37 7.16 -15.84
C ILE A 255 -1.29 6.04 -16.90
N SER A 256 -0.29 6.13 -17.80
CA SER A 256 -0.03 5.11 -18.80
C SER A 256 0.21 3.74 -18.15
N LEU A 257 1.05 3.65 -17.12
CA LEU A 257 1.30 2.40 -16.41
C LEU A 257 0.04 1.84 -15.75
N PHE A 258 -0.82 2.68 -15.17
CA PHE A 258 -2.10 2.21 -14.62
C PHE A 258 -3.01 1.59 -15.68
N ILE A 259 -2.89 2.00 -16.95
CA ILE A 259 -3.66 1.45 -18.07
C ILE A 259 -2.99 0.18 -18.63
N PHE A 260 -1.69 0.23 -18.94
CA PHE A 260 -0.99 -0.85 -19.65
C PHE A 260 -0.61 -2.03 -18.76
N LEU A 261 -0.16 -1.74 -17.54
CA LEU A 261 0.50 -2.73 -16.71
C LEU A 261 -0.42 -3.87 -16.22
N PRO A 262 -1.72 -3.63 -15.96
CA PRO A 262 -2.67 -4.71 -15.70
C PRO A 262 -2.82 -5.69 -16.86
N ALA A 263 -2.87 -5.20 -18.11
CA ALA A 263 -3.00 -6.03 -19.30
C ALA A 263 -1.74 -6.89 -19.48
N TYR A 264 -0.57 -6.26 -19.39
CA TYR A 264 0.73 -6.94 -19.43
C TYR A 264 0.81 -8.05 -18.36
N VAL A 265 0.56 -7.72 -17.09
CA VAL A 265 0.67 -8.69 -15.99
C VAL A 265 -0.32 -9.85 -16.15
N SER A 266 -1.53 -9.59 -16.64
CA SER A 266 -2.54 -10.64 -16.85
C SER A 266 -2.08 -11.64 -17.90
N SER A 267 -1.57 -11.15 -19.04
CA SER A 267 -1.04 -12.00 -20.11
C SER A 267 0.25 -12.71 -19.66
N PHE A 268 1.18 -11.99 -19.04
CA PHE A 268 2.43 -12.54 -18.55
C PHE A 268 2.21 -13.71 -17.58
N ARG A 269 1.31 -13.56 -16.60
CA ARG A 269 1.00 -14.64 -15.65
C ARG A 269 0.30 -15.81 -16.33
N GLY A 270 -0.57 -15.55 -17.29
CA GLY A 270 -1.27 -16.58 -18.06
C GLY A 270 -0.32 -17.49 -18.86
N THR A 271 0.83 -16.96 -19.29
CA THR A 271 1.82 -17.69 -20.09
C THR A 271 3.01 -18.19 -19.26
N ALA A 272 3.53 -17.38 -18.33
CA ALA A 272 4.72 -17.73 -17.55
C ALA A 272 4.42 -18.70 -16.40
N TRP A 273 3.21 -18.66 -15.81
CA TRP A 273 2.89 -19.51 -14.65
C TRP A 273 2.22 -20.83 -15.03
N THR A 274 1.78 -21.00 -16.28
CA THR A 274 1.36 -22.30 -16.84
C THR A 274 2.56 -23.17 -17.20
N GLY A 275 3.77 -22.59 -17.27
CA GLY A 275 5.03 -23.30 -17.47
C GLY A 275 5.32 -23.70 -18.92
N GLU A 276 4.54 -23.19 -19.88
CA GLU A 276 4.67 -23.53 -21.30
C GLU A 276 5.79 -22.75 -22.00
N GLU A 277 6.20 -21.59 -21.47
CA GLU A 277 7.15 -20.67 -22.11
C GLU A 277 8.25 -20.17 -21.15
N ASN A 278 9.40 -19.78 -21.71
CA ASN A 278 10.47 -19.12 -20.96
C ASN A 278 10.04 -17.71 -20.50
N VAL A 279 10.59 -17.23 -19.39
CA VAL A 279 10.24 -15.94 -18.74
C VAL A 279 10.40 -14.75 -19.70
N ASP A 280 11.45 -14.75 -20.52
CA ASP A 280 11.70 -13.67 -21.48
C ASP A 280 10.71 -13.70 -22.66
N ASP A 281 10.36 -14.88 -23.14
CA ASP A 281 9.40 -15.08 -24.23
C ASP A 281 7.97 -14.75 -23.77
N ALA A 282 7.59 -15.18 -22.56
CA ALA A 282 6.35 -14.79 -21.92
C ALA A 282 6.24 -13.27 -21.72
N SER A 283 7.35 -12.57 -21.46
CA SER A 283 7.37 -11.10 -21.39
C SER A 283 7.13 -10.46 -22.75
N GLN A 284 7.68 -10.99 -23.84
CA GLN A 284 7.44 -10.46 -25.19
C GLN A 284 6.00 -10.70 -25.65
N ILE A 285 5.46 -11.90 -25.41
CA ILE A 285 4.06 -12.25 -25.69
C ILE A 285 3.13 -11.31 -24.93
N ALA A 286 3.38 -11.08 -23.64
CA ALA A 286 2.58 -10.18 -22.80
C ALA A 286 2.66 -8.72 -23.24
N LEU A 287 3.82 -8.26 -23.70
CA LEU A 287 4.01 -6.91 -24.22
C LEU A 287 3.23 -6.72 -25.53
N ASN A 288 3.30 -7.70 -26.43
CA ASN A 288 2.54 -7.69 -27.68
C ASN A 288 1.03 -7.74 -27.42
N ALA A 289 0.56 -8.58 -26.48
CA ALA A 289 -0.84 -8.65 -26.09
C ALA A 289 -1.34 -7.32 -25.48
N ALA A 290 -0.52 -6.67 -24.64
CA ALA A 290 -0.86 -5.39 -24.04
C ALA A 290 -0.90 -4.23 -25.06
N LEU A 291 -0.09 -4.30 -26.12
CA LEU A 291 -0.02 -3.27 -27.18
C LEU A 291 -1.06 -3.48 -28.29
N ASN A 292 -1.37 -4.73 -28.66
CA ASN A 292 -2.15 -5.06 -29.85
C ASN A 292 -3.64 -5.31 -29.60
N LYS A 293 -4.14 -5.20 -28.36
CA LYS A 293 -5.58 -5.30 -28.01
C LYS A 293 -6.31 -6.59 -28.44
N ASP A 294 -5.62 -7.60 -28.97
CA ASP A 294 -6.22 -8.86 -29.43
C ASP A 294 -6.61 -9.84 -28.30
N ALA A 295 -6.73 -9.36 -27.06
CA ALA A 295 -7.25 -10.16 -25.95
C ALA A 295 -8.72 -9.79 -25.71
N ASP A 296 -9.61 -10.59 -26.30
CA ASP A 296 -11.04 -10.65 -26.01
C ASP A 296 -11.32 -10.59 -24.48
N ASP A 297 -12.43 -9.91 -24.15
CA ASP A 297 -13.17 -9.95 -22.87
C ASP A 297 -12.69 -9.15 -21.63
N ASN A 298 -11.69 -8.25 -21.73
CA ASN A 298 -11.42 -7.28 -20.65
C ASN A 298 -11.51 -5.83 -21.14
N SER A 299 -12.72 -5.27 -21.18
CA SER A 299 -12.88 -3.83 -21.40
C SER A 299 -12.11 -3.04 -20.32
N ASN A 300 -11.54 -1.88 -20.67
CA ASN A 300 -10.90 -0.99 -19.70
C ASN A 300 -11.84 -0.68 -18.51
N TRP A 301 -13.15 -0.65 -18.76
CA TRP A 301 -14.17 -0.53 -17.73
C TRP A 301 -14.18 -1.72 -16.76
N GLY A 302 -14.14 -2.96 -17.26
CA GLY A 302 -14.04 -4.16 -16.41
C GLY A 302 -12.81 -4.12 -15.48
N PHE A 303 -11.67 -3.61 -15.96
CA PHE A 303 -10.51 -3.36 -15.10
C PHE A 303 -10.80 -2.34 -13.99
N LEU A 304 -11.38 -1.18 -14.34
CA LEU A 304 -11.72 -0.12 -13.37
C LEU A 304 -12.73 -0.61 -12.31
N VAL A 305 -13.70 -1.40 -12.73
CA VAL A 305 -14.78 -1.93 -11.89
C VAL A 305 -14.30 -3.03 -10.96
N PHE A 306 -13.57 -4.03 -11.49
CA PHE A 306 -13.31 -5.28 -10.78
C PHE A 306 -11.87 -5.48 -10.30
N ARG A 307 -10.90 -4.72 -10.84
CA ARG A 307 -9.47 -4.86 -10.47
C ARG A 307 -8.87 -3.63 -9.82
N LEU A 308 -9.37 -2.44 -10.15
CA LEU A 308 -8.95 -1.19 -9.51
C LEU A 308 -9.73 -0.92 -8.21
N SER A 309 -10.96 -1.43 -8.11
CA SER A 309 -11.82 -1.32 -6.94
C SER A 309 -11.96 -2.66 -6.22
N GLU A 310 -11.69 -2.68 -4.91
CA GLU A 310 -11.87 -3.86 -4.07
C GLU A 310 -13.26 -3.96 -3.42
N ILE A 311 -14.16 -3.01 -3.71
CA ILE A 311 -15.45 -2.94 -3.01
C ILE A 311 -16.35 -4.15 -3.30
N GLU A 312 -16.30 -4.75 -4.48
CA GLU A 312 -17.08 -5.97 -4.80
C GLU A 312 -16.66 -7.14 -3.90
N MET A 313 -15.35 -7.30 -3.67
CA MET A 313 -14.88 -8.33 -2.76
C MET A 313 -15.41 -8.07 -1.35
N PHE A 314 -15.41 -6.81 -0.92
CA PHE A 314 -15.93 -6.44 0.39
C PHE A 314 -17.44 -6.69 0.52
N THR A 315 -18.26 -6.41 -0.51
CA THR A 315 -19.70 -6.69 -0.47
C THR A 315 -19.99 -8.18 -0.30
N LYS A 316 -19.19 -9.07 -0.90
CA LYS A 316 -19.32 -10.53 -0.69
C LYS A 316 -19.05 -10.95 0.76
N TYR A 317 -18.08 -10.32 1.43
CA TYR A 317 -17.82 -10.57 2.85
C TYR A 317 -18.91 -9.99 3.76
N VAL A 318 -19.38 -8.77 3.49
CA VAL A 318 -20.49 -8.16 4.26
C VAL A 318 -21.78 -8.96 4.09
N LYS A 319 -22.07 -9.46 2.89
CA LYS A 319 -23.24 -10.32 2.63
C LYS A 319 -23.15 -11.69 3.31
N SER A 320 -21.95 -12.22 3.51
CA SER A 320 -21.77 -13.54 4.15
C SER A 320 -21.60 -13.47 5.66
N THR A 321 -21.13 -12.35 6.21
CA THR A 321 -20.83 -12.19 7.65
C THR A 321 -21.69 -11.07 8.25
N PRO A 322 -22.56 -11.35 9.25
CA PRO A 322 -22.57 -12.56 10.08
C PRO A 322 -23.54 -13.69 9.64
N GLU A 323 -24.31 -13.52 8.57
CA GLU A 323 -25.45 -14.41 8.28
C GLU A 323 -25.06 -15.88 7.97
N LYS A 324 -23.95 -16.10 7.25
CA LYS A 324 -23.45 -17.43 6.85
C LYS A 324 -22.22 -17.85 7.64
N VAL A 325 -21.40 -16.88 8.03
CA VAL A 325 -20.14 -17.07 8.77
C VAL A 325 -20.14 -16.10 9.92
N ASP A 326 -19.91 -16.60 11.14
CA ASP A 326 -19.81 -15.76 12.33
C ASP A 326 -18.58 -14.84 12.27
N PHE A 327 -18.62 -13.75 13.05
CA PHE A 327 -17.44 -12.91 13.25
C PHE A 327 -16.30 -13.72 13.86
N TYR A 328 -15.10 -13.57 13.29
CA TYR A 328 -13.89 -14.30 13.67
C TYR A 328 -13.29 -13.83 15.01
N GLY A 329 -13.71 -12.68 15.54
CA GLY A 329 -13.16 -12.10 16.76
C GLY A 329 -11.63 -12.00 16.72
N LEU A 330 -10.95 -12.60 17.71
CA LEU A 330 -9.49 -12.62 17.82
C LEU A 330 -8.81 -13.72 16.99
N GLN A 331 -9.55 -14.56 16.25
CA GLN A 331 -8.96 -15.68 15.51
C GLN A 331 -7.94 -15.21 14.47
N LEU A 332 -8.22 -14.12 13.74
CA LEU A 332 -7.31 -13.58 12.73
C LEU A 332 -6.00 -13.07 13.36
N LEU A 333 -6.07 -12.51 14.57
CA LEU A 333 -4.88 -12.12 15.33
C LEU A 333 -4.08 -13.33 15.81
N LYS A 334 -4.75 -14.42 16.23
CA LYS A 334 -4.08 -15.68 16.58
C LYS A 334 -3.37 -16.27 15.36
N GLN A 335 -4.01 -16.28 14.19
CA GLN A 335 -3.40 -16.72 12.93
C GLN A 335 -2.20 -15.83 12.54
N SER A 336 -2.31 -14.53 12.79
CA SER A 336 -1.21 -13.59 12.58
C SER A 336 -0.02 -13.85 13.50
N ALA A 337 -0.26 -14.18 14.77
CA ALA A 337 0.79 -14.57 15.72
C ALA A 337 1.50 -15.86 15.27
N ILE A 338 0.77 -16.83 14.73
CA ILE A 338 1.35 -18.03 14.11
C ILE A 338 2.25 -17.62 12.94
N ALA A 339 1.80 -16.72 12.06
CA ALA A 339 2.53 -16.32 10.87
C ALA A 339 3.94 -15.77 11.17
N ILE A 340 4.13 -15.05 12.29
CA ILE A 340 5.40 -14.47 12.73
C ILE A 340 6.50 -15.54 12.93
N VAL A 341 6.15 -16.72 13.44
CA VAL A 341 7.14 -17.74 13.81
C VAL A 341 7.87 -18.27 12.56
N PRO A 342 9.21 -18.18 12.46
CA PRO A 342 9.95 -18.71 11.33
C PRO A 342 9.74 -20.21 11.16
N ARG A 343 9.69 -20.68 9.90
CA ARG A 343 9.58 -22.12 9.61
C ARG A 343 10.78 -22.94 10.12
N ALA A 344 11.95 -22.31 10.31
CA ALA A 344 13.08 -23.00 10.92
C ALA A 344 12.83 -23.38 12.39
N LEU A 345 12.03 -22.58 13.13
CA LEU A 345 11.65 -22.88 14.51
C LEU A 345 10.40 -23.76 14.58
N TRP A 346 9.51 -23.65 13.59
CA TRP A 346 8.29 -24.48 13.50
C TRP A 346 8.09 -24.98 12.05
N PRO A 347 8.70 -26.11 11.66
CA PRO A 347 8.63 -26.62 10.30
C PRO A 347 7.20 -26.97 9.86
N SER A 348 6.42 -27.58 10.75
CA SER A 348 5.02 -27.96 10.54
C SER A 348 4.02 -26.80 10.65
N LYS A 349 4.49 -25.54 10.73
CA LYS A 349 3.63 -24.36 10.81
C LYS A 349 2.64 -24.35 9.62
N PRO A 350 1.34 -24.10 9.87
CA PRO A 350 0.36 -23.93 8.80
C PRO A 350 0.80 -22.92 7.73
N ILE A 351 0.41 -23.16 6.48
CA ILE A 351 0.67 -22.23 5.39
C ILE A 351 -0.32 -21.07 5.51
N THR A 352 0.20 -19.85 5.67
CA THR A 352 -0.60 -18.63 5.83
C THR A 352 -1.59 -18.44 4.68
N GLU A 353 -1.17 -18.73 3.44
CA GLU A 353 -2.05 -18.69 2.27
C GLU A 353 -3.27 -19.60 2.43
N SER A 354 -3.05 -20.85 2.86
CA SER A 354 -4.13 -21.82 3.04
C SER A 354 -5.13 -21.38 4.10
N LEU A 355 -4.64 -20.85 5.24
CA LEU A 355 -5.50 -20.34 6.32
C LEU A 355 -6.39 -19.18 5.85
N ILE A 356 -5.86 -18.29 5.01
CA ILE A 356 -6.62 -17.17 4.45
C ILE A 356 -7.63 -17.68 3.42
N MET A 357 -7.22 -18.57 2.53
CA MET A 357 -8.09 -19.10 1.49
C MET A 357 -9.28 -19.90 2.06
N GLU A 358 -9.11 -20.60 3.19
CA GLU A 358 -10.24 -21.23 3.89
C GLU A 358 -11.36 -20.22 4.21
N ARG A 359 -10.99 -19.02 4.67
CA ARG A 359 -11.93 -17.91 4.93
C ARG A 359 -12.56 -17.37 3.65
N VAL A 360 -11.76 -17.22 2.58
CA VAL A 360 -12.24 -16.80 1.25
C VAL A 360 -13.31 -17.77 0.71
N TYR A 361 -13.07 -19.08 0.86
CA TYR A 361 -13.99 -20.12 0.44
C TYR A 361 -15.25 -20.17 1.33
N ALA A 362 -15.10 -20.05 2.65
CA ALA A 362 -16.23 -20.02 3.57
C ALA A 362 -17.17 -18.85 3.30
N ALA A 363 -16.62 -17.68 2.95
CA ALA A 363 -17.39 -16.49 2.58
C ALA A 363 -17.98 -16.57 1.15
N GLY A 364 -17.65 -17.60 0.37
CA GLY A 364 -18.13 -17.76 -1.00
C GLY A 364 -17.59 -16.72 -1.98
N VAL A 365 -16.46 -16.08 -1.67
CA VAL A 365 -15.83 -15.07 -2.54
C VAL A 365 -15.24 -15.72 -3.79
N VAL A 366 -14.68 -16.92 -3.63
CA VAL A 366 -14.04 -17.72 -4.68
C VAL A 366 -14.47 -19.18 -4.52
N ASN A 367 -14.59 -19.92 -5.63
CA ASN A 367 -14.83 -21.37 -5.59
C ASN A 367 -13.52 -22.11 -5.28
N LYS A 368 -13.59 -23.17 -4.46
CA LYS A 368 -12.45 -24.04 -4.12
C LYS A 368 -11.74 -24.64 -5.33
N ASN A 369 -12.45 -24.78 -6.45
CA ASN A 369 -11.91 -25.32 -7.70
C ASN A 369 -11.24 -24.26 -8.60
N SER A 370 -11.19 -22.99 -8.19
CA SER A 370 -10.51 -21.95 -8.97
C SER A 370 -9.06 -21.78 -8.53
N ASN A 371 -8.16 -21.52 -9.48
CA ASN A 371 -6.74 -21.25 -9.23
C ASN A 371 -6.45 -19.79 -8.83
N VAL A 372 -7.44 -19.06 -8.29
CA VAL A 372 -7.31 -17.63 -7.97
C VAL A 372 -7.03 -17.41 -6.48
N SER A 373 -5.96 -16.67 -6.17
CA SER A 373 -5.70 -16.16 -4.81
C SER A 373 -6.37 -14.80 -4.63
N ALA A 374 -7.43 -14.74 -3.83
CA ALA A 374 -8.22 -13.54 -3.55
C ALA A 374 -8.11 -13.16 -2.07
N LYS A 375 -6.98 -12.57 -1.70
CA LYS A 375 -6.69 -12.22 -0.31
C LYS A 375 -7.58 -11.06 0.16
N PRO A 376 -8.22 -11.15 1.33
CA PRO A 376 -8.93 -10.02 1.92
C PRO A 376 -7.98 -8.85 2.17
N ALA A 377 -8.48 -7.64 1.95
CA ALA A 377 -7.81 -6.43 2.39
C ALA A 377 -7.91 -6.25 3.91
N TYR A 378 -7.03 -5.43 4.48
CA TYR A 378 -6.96 -5.20 5.93
C TYR A 378 -8.29 -4.74 6.53
N ILE A 379 -9.04 -3.86 5.84
CA ILE A 379 -10.34 -3.40 6.33
C ILE A 379 -11.41 -4.50 6.31
N VAL A 380 -11.31 -5.44 5.36
CA VAL A 380 -12.20 -6.60 5.31
C VAL A 380 -11.93 -7.48 6.53
N ASP A 381 -10.68 -7.80 6.84
CA ASP A 381 -10.34 -8.58 8.04
C ASP A 381 -10.77 -7.86 9.33
N ALA A 382 -10.66 -6.53 9.38
CA ALA A 382 -11.17 -5.73 10.48
C ALA A 382 -12.69 -5.86 10.65
N TYR A 383 -13.44 -5.83 9.55
CA TYR A 383 -14.89 -6.10 9.56
C TYR A 383 -15.19 -7.54 10.00
N LEU A 384 -14.48 -8.53 9.46
CA LEU A 384 -14.69 -9.94 9.78
C LEU A 384 -14.39 -10.26 11.26
N SER A 385 -13.55 -9.47 11.93
CA SER A 385 -13.31 -9.62 13.36
C SER A 385 -14.48 -9.14 14.24
N TYR A 386 -14.99 -7.92 14.04
CA TYR A 386 -16.00 -7.30 14.96
C TYR A 386 -16.95 -6.30 14.26
N GLY A 387 -17.22 -6.47 12.98
CA GLY A 387 -18.04 -5.56 12.18
C GLY A 387 -17.47 -4.14 12.13
N ALA A 388 -18.36 -3.14 12.18
CA ALA A 388 -17.97 -1.72 12.16
C ALA A 388 -17.04 -1.32 13.31
N MET A 389 -17.19 -1.92 14.50
CA MET A 389 -16.32 -1.66 15.64
C MET A 389 -14.90 -2.18 15.38
N GLY A 390 -14.78 -3.35 14.74
CA GLY A 390 -13.51 -3.89 14.29
C GLY A 390 -12.81 -2.95 13.31
N ILE A 391 -13.54 -2.42 12.32
CA ILE A 391 -13.01 -1.40 11.40
C ILE A 391 -12.45 -0.21 12.17
N PHE A 392 -13.22 0.37 13.10
CA PHE A 392 -12.75 1.52 13.88
C PHE A 392 -11.46 1.21 14.65
N ILE A 393 -11.44 0.12 15.43
CA ILE A 393 -10.30 -0.22 16.30
C ILE A 393 -9.05 -0.55 15.49
N PHE A 394 -9.17 -1.45 14.50
CA PHE A 394 -8.01 -1.95 13.76
C PHE A 394 -7.45 -0.90 12.80
N LEU A 395 -8.29 -0.09 12.15
CA LEU A 395 -7.78 0.96 11.26
C LEU A 395 -7.13 2.10 12.07
N PHE A 396 -7.68 2.45 13.24
CA PHE A 396 -6.98 3.36 14.16
C PHE A 396 -5.61 2.81 14.56
N ALA A 397 -5.55 1.53 14.97
CA ALA A 397 -4.29 0.88 15.33
C ALA A 397 -3.30 0.83 14.16
N TYR A 398 -3.77 0.56 12.95
CA TYR A 398 -2.97 0.59 11.73
C TYR A 398 -2.32 1.98 11.55
N GLY A 399 -3.11 3.05 11.53
CA GLY A 399 -2.59 4.41 11.37
C GLY A 399 -1.61 4.80 12.48
N ALA A 400 -1.93 4.43 13.73
CA ALA A 400 -1.07 4.66 14.89
C ALA A 400 0.28 3.96 14.76
N VAL A 401 0.29 2.66 14.48
CA VAL A 401 1.52 1.86 14.37
C VAL A 401 2.38 2.37 13.22
N ALA A 402 1.79 2.66 12.05
CA ALA A 402 2.53 3.23 10.92
C ALA A 402 3.22 4.56 11.31
N GLN A 403 2.51 5.45 12.01
CA GLN A 403 3.06 6.73 12.43
C GLN A 403 4.14 6.59 13.52
N ILE A 404 3.94 5.70 14.50
CA ILE A 404 4.92 5.44 15.56
C ILE A 404 6.22 4.91 14.97
N ILE A 405 6.13 3.92 14.06
CA ILE A 405 7.31 3.34 13.41
C ILE A 405 8.03 4.39 12.56
N ALA A 406 7.30 5.22 11.79
CA ALA A 406 7.91 6.28 10.99
C ALA A 406 8.65 7.31 11.86
N CYS A 407 8.03 7.79 12.94
CA CYS A 407 8.69 8.67 13.91
C CYS A 407 9.92 8.00 14.52
N LYS A 408 9.82 6.71 14.87
CA LYS A 408 10.94 5.97 15.45
C LYS A 408 12.10 5.81 14.47
N ALA A 409 11.81 5.58 13.19
CA ALA A 409 12.82 5.52 12.15
C ALA A 409 13.50 6.89 11.96
N GLU A 410 12.76 8.01 11.96
CA GLU A 410 13.37 9.35 11.92
C GLU A 410 14.27 9.63 13.14
N GLU A 411 13.84 9.23 14.35
CA GLU A 411 14.61 9.37 15.59
C GLU A 411 15.95 8.59 15.50
N MET A 412 15.89 7.33 15.04
CA MET A 412 17.03 6.41 15.02
C MET A 412 18.01 6.68 13.88
N PHE A 413 17.54 7.12 12.71
CA PHE A 413 18.36 7.28 11.51
C PHE A 413 18.64 8.75 11.15
N GLY A 414 18.36 9.69 12.05
CA GLY A 414 18.77 11.09 11.92
C GLY A 414 17.90 11.95 10.99
N GLY A 415 16.63 11.60 10.86
CA GLY A 415 15.59 12.39 10.21
C GLY A 415 15.01 11.75 8.95
N TYR A 416 14.21 12.55 8.23
CA TYR A 416 13.34 12.11 7.14
C TYR A 416 14.00 11.25 6.04
N ILE A 417 15.16 11.64 5.48
CA ILE A 417 15.72 10.94 4.30
C ILE A 417 16.06 9.49 4.64
N LEU A 418 16.77 9.26 5.74
CA LEU A 418 17.16 7.89 6.10
C LEU A 418 16.07 7.19 6.90
N GLY A 419 15.41 7.88 7.84
CA GLY A 419 14.35 7.29 8.65
C GLY A 419 13.10 6.97 7.85
N THR A 420 12.46 7.99 7.27
CA THR A 420 11.17 7.81 6.60
C THR A 420 11.32 7.34 5.15
N ALA A 421 12.16 8.02 4.36
CA ALA A 421 12.23 7.73 2.93
C ALA A 421 12.97 6.43 2.61
N LEU A 422 14.07 6.12 3.31
CA LEU A 422 14.80 4.87 3.12
C LEU A 422 14.25 3.74 4.01
N ILE A 423 14.32 3.88 5.33
CA ILE A 423 14.07 2.77 6.25
C ILE A 423 12.59 2.44 6.35
N PHE A 424 11.73 3.42 6.64
CA PHE A 424 10.29 3.18 6.76
C PHE A 424 9.71 2.75 5.41
N SER A 425 9.98 3.49 4.35
CA SER A 425 9.42 3.18 3.03
C SER A 425 10.09 1.98 2.34
N GLY A 426 11.30 1.60 2.72
CA GLY A 426 11.99 0.40 2.20
C GLY A 426 11.65 -0.87 2.96
N LEU A 427 11.40 -0.81 4.27
CA LEU A 427 11.09 -2.00 5.07
C LEU A 427 9.59 -2.20 5.27
N PHE A 428 8.78 -1.14 5.32
CA PHE A 428 7.37 -1.19 5.70
C PHE A 428 6.42 -0.84 4.55
N GLN A 429 6.81 -1.13 3.30
CA GLN A 429 5.94 -0.98 2.11
C GLN A 429 4.61 -1.71 2.22
N ILE A 430 4.54 -2.74 3.07
CA ILE A 430 3.30 -3.48 3.33
C ILE A 430 2.16 -2.57 3.82
N PHE A 431 2.49 -1.47 4.51
CA PHE A 431 1.51 -0.46 4.91
C PHE A 431 0.90 0.30 3.72
N TRP A 432 1.49 0.24 2.54
CA TRP A 432 0.90 0.85 1.35
C TRP A 432 -0.12 -0.09 0.73
N ARG A 433 0.08 -1.41 0.86
CA ARG A 433 -0.74 -2.43 0.22
C ARG A 433 -2.00 -2.78 1.00
N GLY A 434 -1.95 -2.74 2.33
CA GLY A 434 -3.11 -3.07 3.18
C GLY A 434 -3.62 -4.51 2.98
N LEU A 435 -2.72 -5.50 2.99
CA LEU A 435 -3.08 -6.92 2.91
C LEU A 435 -3.76 -7.43 4.20
N SER A 436 -4.17 -8.71 4.19
CA SER A 436 -4.72 -9.43 5.33
C SER A 436 -3.86 -9.30 6.60
N PHE A 437 -4.48 -9.50 7.76
CA PHE A 437 -3.84 -9.33 9.07
C PHE A 437 -2.57 -10.17 9.19
N GLU A 438 -2.60 -11.42 8.73
CA GLU A 438 -1.50 -12.37 8.87
C GLU A 438 -0.25 -11.91 8.08
N PHE A 439 -0.44 -11.41 6.86
CA PHE A 439 0.65 -10.88 6.05
C PHE A 439 1.16 -9.54 6.58
N LEU A 440 0.26 -8.63 6.96
CA LEU A 440 0.64 -7.32 7.48
C LEU A 440 1.46 -7.46 8.77
N ILE A 441 0.93 -8.18 9.76
CA ILE A 441 1.57 -8.32 11.07
C ILE A 441 2.92 -9.04 10.96
N ASN A 442 2.99 -10.14 10.19
CA ASN A 442 4.25 -10.84 9.94
C ASN A 442 5.29 -9.91 9.29
N SER A 443 4.90 -9.19 8.23
CA SER A 443 5.79 -8.28 7.51
C SER A 443 6.25 -7.13 8.42
N VAL A 444 5.35 -6.46 9.12
CA VAL A 444 5.67 -5.36 10.05
C VAL A 444 6.62 -5.83 11.16
N PHE A 445 6.38 -7.01 11.74
CA PHE A 445 7.26 -7.55 12.78
C PHE A 445 8.69 -7.76 12.28
N TRP A 446 8.88 -8.50 11.18
CA TRP A 446 10.21 -8.79 10.64
C TRP A 446 10.90 -7.55 10.06
N SER A 447 10.12 -6.60 9.52
CA SER A 447 10.63 -5.29 9.12
C SER A 447 11.13 -4.46 10.30
N TYR A 448 10.44 -4.51 11.44
CA TYR A 448 10.90 -3.86 12.67
C TYR A 448 12.18 -4.51 13.21
N VAL A 449 12.25 -5.84 13.25
CA VAL A 449 13.48 -6.57 13.62
C VAL A 449 14.63 -6.18 12.69
N THR A 450 14.39 -6.15 11.37
CA THR A 450 15.39 -5.75 10.37
C THR A 450 15.84 -4.31 10.58
N MET A 451 14.92 -3.38 10.84
CA MET A 451 15.24 -1.98 11.15
C MET A 451 16.19 -1.87 12.35
N LEU A 452 15.93 -2.61 13.44
CA LEU A 452 16.81 -2.63 14.60
C LEU A 452 18.19 -3.21 14.29
N ILE A 453 18.28 -4.27 13.47
CA ILE A 453 19.54 -4.87 13.04
C ILE A 453 20.35 -3.86 12.21
N VAL A 454 19.72 -3.24 11.19
CA VAL A 454 20.37 -2.23 10.34
C VAL A 454 20.87 -1.06 11.18
N PHE A 455 20.06 -0.57 12.12
CA PHE A 455 20.47 0.49 13.05
C PHE A 455 21.71 0.09 13.86
N LYS A 456 21.72 -1.12 14.46
CA LYS A 456 22.87 -1.62 15.22
C LYS A 456 24.14 -1.72 14.36
N ILE A 457 24.02 -2.17 13.11
CA ILE A 457 25.15 -2.26 12.17
C ILE A 457 25.69 -0.86 11.83
N LEU A 458 24.81 0.10 11.51
CA LEU A 458 25.25 1.46 11.18
C LEU A 458 25.88 2.18 12.39
N ARG A 459 25.38 1.94 13.60
CA ARG A 459 25.97 2.46 14.84
C ARG A 459 27.33 1.83 15.13
N SER A 460 27.46 0.50 15.04
CA SER A 460 28.73 -0.18 15.33
C SER A 460 29.85 0.15 14.34
N ARG A 461 29.49 0.55 13.12
CA ARG A 461 30.43 1.03 12.09
C ARG A 461 30.71 2.54 12.17
N ASN A 462 30.22 3.24 13.19
CA ASN A 462 30.34 4.71 13.35
C ASN A 462 29.82 5.51 12.13
N ILE A 463 28.87 4.94 11.39
CA ILE A 463 28.19 5.62 10.27
C ILE A 463 27.10 6.55 10.83
N LEU A 464 26.34 6.06 11.81
CA LEU A 464 25.43 6.88 12.64
C LEU A 464 26.20 7.37 13.87
N LYS A 465 26.30 8.70 14.02
CA LYS A 465 26.95 9.36 15.17
C LYS A 465 25.89 9.91 16.12
N GLU A 466 26.12 9.80 17.42
CA GLU A 466 25.27 10.39 18.45
C GLU A 466 25.43 11.91 18.46
N ILE A 467 24.35 12.66 18.69
CA ILE A 467 24.34 14.13 18.69
C ILE A 467 24.90 14.68 19.99
#